data_AF-A0A1X1VZE0-F1
#
_entry.id   AF-A0A1X1VZE0-F1
#
_cell.length_a   1.000
_cell.length_b   1.000
_cell.length_c   1.000
_cell.angle_alpha   90.00
_cell.angle_beta   90.00
_cell.angle_gamma   90.00
#
_symmetry.space_group_name_H-M   'P 1'
#
loop_
_entity.id
_entity.type
_entity.pdbx_description
1 polymer ?
#
loop_
_entity_poly.entity_id
_entity_poly.type
_entity_poly.pdbx_seq_one_letter_code
_entity_poly.pdbx_strand_id
1 'polypeptide(L)'
;MECMYRVVRKLRVPGHALINQLRTQATNEELGGTLGQALADRLRITKSDADRLIGEAADLGPRRALTGEPLAPVLTATAAAQRRGHISDGNVAVIRKFFATLPDTVDAATREYAEAQLALAATGFRPDELTEYAQVLKDCLKPDGDFQPDQPEQTRKRGITLGKQQPDGMSEIRGHITPEFRATLEPVIAKLGAPGMCNPDDDTPVIDGRAPADAVDRDTRTAAQRNHDALNTALRTLLKSAKLGQHHGLPTSIILTTTLAELEAGAGRALTAGGTLLPMRDVLRLATPAHHYLAIFDKDKTLALYHGKRLASPEQRLALLARDRGCTRPGCTVPGYWTQVHHLEGWIAKRRTHIDELTLACAPDNRMVELRKYITRRNAHGHTEWHPPA
;
A
#
# COMPACT_ATOMS: atom_id res chain seq x y z
N MET A 1 33.64 -26.04 -15.09
CA MET A 1 32.56 -25.20 -14.54
C MET A 1 31.29 -25.27 -15.41
N GLU A 2 31.38 -25.03 -16.73
CA GLU A 2 30.21 -25.07 -17.63
C GLU A 2 29.45 -26.42 -17.63
N CYS A 3 30.16 -27.56 -17.69
CA CYS A 3 29.53 -28.88 -17.62
C CYS A 3 28.70 -29.09 -16.34
N MET A 4 29.20 -28.63 -15.19
CA MET A 4 28.48 -28.70 -13.91
C MET A 4 27.19 -27.89 -13.98
N TYR A 5 27.25 -26.64 -14.47
CA TYR A 5 26.05 -25.82 -14.61
C TYR A 5 25.04 -26.38 -15.61
N ARG A 6 25.49 -27.03 -16.70
CA ARG A 6 24.57 -27.74 -17.61
C ARG A 6 23.83 -28.88 -16.90
N VAL A 7 24.49 -29.62 -16.02
CA VAL A 7 23.83 -30.66 -15.20
C VAL A 7 22.82 -30.02 -14.24
N VAL A 8 23.20 -28.96 -13.52
CA VAL A 8 22.31 -28.24 -12.59
C VAL A 8 21.04 -27.75 -13.30
N ARG A 9 21.16 -27.19 -14.51
CA ARG A 9 20.02 -26.72 -15.32
C ARG A 9 19.07 -27.87 -15.70
N LYS A 10 19.59 -29.07 -15.92
CA LYS A 10 18.78 -30.26 -16.26
C LYS A 10 18.02 -30.83 -15.06
N LEU A 11 18.52 -30.63 -13.83
CA LEU A 11 17.89 -31.18 -12.61
C LEU A 11 16.46 -30.66 -12.38
N ARG A 12 16.07 -29.53 -12.99
CA ARG A 12 14.70 -29.02 -12.93
C ARG A 12 13.69 -29.91 -13.66
N VAL A 13 14.10 -30.59 -14.72
CA VAL A 13 13.19 -31.33 -15.61
C VAL A 13 12.49 -32.49 -14.91
N PRO A 14 13.17 -33.37 -14.15
CA PRO A 14 12.49 -34.42 -13.38
C PRO A 14 11.51 -33.85 -12.35
N GLY A 15 11.83 -32.68 -11.76
CA GLY A 15 10.97 -31.99 -10.81
C GLY A 15 9.61 -31.60 -11.42
N HIS A 16 9.61 -31.11 -12.66
CA HIS A 16 8.37 -30.76 -13.37
C HIS A 16 7.43 -31.95 -13.53
N ALA A 17 7.97 -33.14 -13.85
CA ALA A 17 7.18 -34.35 -13.99
C ALA A 17 6.54 -34.77 -12.66
N LEU A 18 7.32 -34.75 -11.57
CA LEU A 18 6.83 -35.08 -10.22
C LEU A 18 5.75 -34.10 -9.74
N ILE A 19 5.96 -32.80 -9.93
CA ILE A 19 4.98 -31.77 -9.55
C ILE A 19 3.68 -31.93 -10.34
N ASN A 20 3.77 -32.16 -11.66
CA ASN A 20 2.58 -32.40 -12.47
C ASN A 20 1.84 -33.69 -12.07
N GLN A 21 2.57 -34.75 -11.73
CA GLN A 21 1.98 -35.99 -11.22
C GLN A 21 1.23 -35.75 -9.90
N LEU A 22 1.87 -35.09 -8.93
CA LEU A 22 1.25 -34.72 -7.66
C LEU A 22 -0.02 -33.89 -7.86
N ARG A 23 0.01 -32.91 -8.75
CA ARG A 23 -1.17 -32.09 -9.10
C ARG A 23 -2.33 -32.92 -9.64
N THR A 24 -2.05 -34.01 -10.35
CA THR A 24 -3.09 -34.87 -10.95
C THR A 24 -3.59 -35.98 -10.02
N GLN A 25 -2.75 -36.47 -9.11
CA GLN A 25 -3.01 -37.68 -8.33
C GLN A 25 -3.38 -37.41 -6.87
N ALA A 26 -3.01 -36.26 -6.32
CA ALA A 26 -3.25 -35.94 -4.91
C ALA A 26 -4.31 -34.85 -4.75
N THR A 27 -5.23 -35.08 -3.82
CA THR A 27 -6.24 -34.11 -3.38
C THR A 27 -5.65 -33.14 -2.35
N ASN A 28 -6.29 -31.99 -2.15
CA ASN A 28 -5.86 -31.03 -1.11
C ASN A 28 -5.92 -31.65 0.31
N GLU A 29 -6.82 -32.61 0.54
CA GLU A 29 -6.94 -33.34 1.81
C GLU A 29 -5.73 -34.24 2.05
N GLU A 30 -5.32 -35.01 1.05
CA GLU A 30 -4.11 -35.86 1.11
C GLU A 30 -2.83 -35.05 1.25
N LEU A 31 -2.80 -33.83 0.68
CA LEU A 31 -1.67 -32.91 0.77
C LEU A 31 -1.64 -32.10 2.08
N GLY A 32 -2.74 -32.07 2.83
CA GLY A 32 -2.89 -31.24 4.03
C GLY A 32 -2.98 -29.73 3.75
N GLY A 33 -3.36 -29.34 2.54
CA GLY A 33 -3.40 -27.95 2.07
C GLY A 33 -3.39 -27.85 0.54
N THR A 34 -3.25 -26.63 0.00
CA THR A 34 -3.04 -26.46 -1.45
C THR A 34 -1.67 -27.02 -1.84
N LEU A 35 -1.50 -27.46 -3.09
CA LEU A 35 -0.22 -27.98 -3.59
C LEU A 35 0.96 -27.03 -3.32
N GLY A 36 0.77 -25.71 -3.51
CA GLY A 36 1.79 -24.70 -3.20
C GLY A 36 2.16 -24.65 -1.71
N GLN A 37 1.17 -24.76 -0.82
CA GLN A 37 1.41 -24.83 0.62
C GLN A 37 2.16 -26.11 1.01
N ALA A 38 1.69 -27.26 0.50
CA ALA A 38 2.30 -28.55 0.78
C ALA A 38 3.77 -28.62 0.31
N LEU A 39 4.07 -28.10 -0.88
CA LEU A 39 5.44 -28.02 -1.38
C LEU A 39 6.31 -27.05 -0.57
N ALA A 40 5.79 -25.87 -0.22
CA ALA A 40 6.51 -24.91 0.62
C ALA A 40 6.90 -25.53 1.98
N ASP A 41 5.95 -26.16 2.65
CA ASP A 41 6.16 -26.74 3.97
C ASP A 41 7.10 -27.94 3.95
N ARG A 42 7.00 -28.82 2.93
CA ARG A 42 7.83 -30.03 2.79
C ARG A 42 9.24 -29.75 2.29
N LEU A 43 9.40 -28.82 1.34
CA LEU A 43 10.69 -28.47 0.76
C LEU A 43 11.41 -27.37 1.54
N ARG A 44 10.75 -26.78 2.54
CA ARG A 44 11.27 -25.65 3.34
C ARG A 44 11.63 -24.43 2.47
N ILE A 45 10.75 -24.11 1.53
CA ILE A 45 10.87 -22.94 0.64
C ILE A 45 9.71 -21.96 0.87
N THR A 46 9.83 -20.76 0.33
CA THR A 46 8.75 -19.78 0.39
C THR A 46 7.54 -20.26 -0.42
N LYS A 47 6.33 -19.81 -0.04
CA LYS A 47 5.12 -20.07 -0.84
C LYS A 47 5.26 -19.56 -2.27
N SER A 48 5.87 -18.39 -2.46
CA SER A 48 6.19 -17.84 -3.78
C SER A 48 7.10 -18.72 -4.61
N ASP A 49 8.10 -19.37 -4.01
CA ASP A 49 8.97 -20.31 -4.72
C ASP A 49 8.22 -21.59 -5.11
N ALA A 50 7.38 -22.11 -4.22
CA ALA A 50 6.55 -23.27 -4.53
C ALA A 50 5.58 -22.99 -5.69
N ASP A 51 4.89 -21.85 -5.66
CA ASP A 51 3.98 -21.43 -6.72
C ASP A 51 4.73 -21.19 -8.05
N ARG A 52 5.96 -20.66 -7.98
CA ARG A 52 6.83 -20.54 -9.16
C ARG A 52 7.14 -21.90 -9.78
N LEU A 53 7.55 -22.88 -8.96
CA LEU A 53 7.86 -24.24 -9.43
C LEU A 53 6.62 -24.94 -10.03
N ILE A 54 5.44 -24.75 -9.44
CA ILE A 54 4.17 -25.28 -9.99
C ILE A 54 3.88 -24.66 -11.35
N GLY A 55 4.06 -23.34 -11.50
CA GLY A 55 3.90 -22.66 -12.77
C GLY A 55 4.89 -23.16 -13.83
N GLU A 56 6.18 -23.29 -13.49
CA GLU A 56 7.19 -23.83 -14.41
C GLU A 56 6.86 -25.27 -14.83
N ALA A 57 6.40 -26.11 -13.90
CA ALA A 57 6.00 -27.48 -14.19
C ALA A 57 4.78 -27.54 -15.13
N ALA A 58 3.81 -26.63 -14.96
CA ALA A 58 2.66 -26.53 -15.84
C ALA A 58 3.05 -26.16 -17.28
N ASP A 59 4.02 -25.25 -17.43
CA ASP A 59 4.41 -24.71 -18.73
C ASP A 59 5.43 -25.61 -19.48
N LEU A 60 6.39 -26.19 -18.74
CA LEU A 60 7.56 -26.90 -19.29
C LEU A 60 7.52 -28.42 -19.07
N GLY A 61 6.69 -28.88 -18.14
CA GLY A 61 6.57 -30.30 -17.78
C GLY A 61 5.77 -31.11 -18.80
N PRO A 62 5.79 -32.44 -18.66
CA PRO A 62 4.98 -33.33 -19.50
C PRO A 62 3.49 -33.07 -19.28
N ARG A 63 2.70 -33.15 -20.37
CA ARG A 63 1.25 -32.94 -20.38
C ARG A 63 0.56 -34.14 -21.02
N ARG A 64 -0.73 -34.33 -20.71
CA ARG A 64 -1.57 -35.37 -21.31
C ARG A 64 -2.94 -34.80 -21.69
N ALA A 65 -3.51 -35.30 -22.77
CA ALA A 65 -4.90 -35.04 -23.15
C ALA A 65 -5.86 -35.75 -22.17
N LEU A 66 -7.15 -35.40 -22.23
CA LEU A 66 -8.20 -36.08 -21.45
C LEU A 66 -8.26 -37.59 -21.73
N THR A 67 -7.87 -38.00 -22.95
CA THR A 67 -7.78 -39.41 -23.38
C THR A 67 -6.50 -40.11 -22.91
N GLY A 68 -5.59 -39.41 -22.22
CA GLY A 68 -4.32 -39.93 -21.71
C GLY A 68 -3.14 -39.85 -22.67
N GLU A 69 -3.36 -39.44 -23.93
CA GLU A 69 -2.31 -39.26 -24.92
C GLU A 69 -1.30 -38.18 -24.50
N PRO A 70 0.02 -38.37 -24.73
CA PRO A 70 1.03 -37.38 -24.37
C PRO A 70 0.88 -36.13 -25.24
N LEU A 71 0.88 -34.96 -24.59
CA LEU A 71 0.90 -33.65 -25.24
C LEU A 71 2.26 -32.99 -25.07
N ALA A 72 2.62 -32.16 -26.04
CA ALA A 72 3.78 -31.29 -25.91
C ALA A 72 3.61 -30.32 -24.72
N PRO A 73 4.72 -29.91 -24.06
CA PRO A 73 4.69 -28.81 -23.09
C PRO A 73 4.04 -27.54 -23.68
N VAL A 74 3.52 -26.64 -22.84
CA VAL A 74 2.96 -25.36 -23.31
C VAL A 74 4.06 -24.56 -24.01
N LEU A 75 5.24 -24.49 -23.41
CA LEU A 75 6.43 -23.87 -23.97
C LEU A 75 7.38 -24.96 -24.48
N THR A 76 7.14 -25.42 -25.71
CA THR A 76 7.78 -26.61 -26.29
C THR A 76 9.27 -26.40 -26.55
N ALA A 77 9.64 -25.29 -27.19
CA ALA A 77 11.04 -24.98 -27.53
C ALA A 77 11.86 -24.70 -26.26
N THR A 78 11.27 -24.00 -25.30
CA THR A 78 11.85 -23.66 -24.00
C THR A 78 12.10 -24.92 -23.17
N ALA A 79 11.11 -25.83 -23.12
CA ALA A 79 11.26 -27.11 -22.43
C ALA A 79 12.34 -28.00 -23.08
N ALA A 80 12.48 -27.96 -24.41
CA ALA A 80 13.55 -28.67 -25.10
C ALA A 80 14.93 -28.10 -24.76
N ALA A 81 15.07 -26.76 -24.73
CA ALA A 81 16.31 -26.10 -24.38
C ALA A 81 16.71 -26.32 -22.90
N GLN A 82 15.74 -26.35 -21.98
CA GLN A 82 15.98 -26.69 -20.56
C GLN A 82 16.43 -28.14 -20.41
N ARG A 83 15.79 -29.08 -21.12
CA ARG A 83 16.19 -30.51 -21.15
C ARG A 83 17.61 -30.73 -21.62
N ARG A 84 18.11 -29.89 -22.52
CA ARG A 84 19.50 -29.92 -22.97
C ARG A 84 20.47 -29.23 -21.99
N GLY A 85 19.96 -28.52 -20.98
CA GLY A 85 20.75 -27.74 -20.02
C GLY A 85 21.30 -26.45 -20.62
N HIS A 86 20.75 -25.98 -21.74
CA HIS A 86 21.25 -24.81 -22.46
C HIS A 86 20.77 -23.50 -21.85
N ILE A 87 19.60 -23.49 -21.21
CA ILE A 87 19.01 -22.29 -20.60
C ILE A 87 18.99 -22.39 -19.07
N SER A 88 19.11 -21.24 -18.40
CA SER A 88 19.03 -21.12 -16.94
C SER A 88 17.60 -20.90 -16.44
N ASP A 89 17.38 -21.05 -15.13
CA ASP A 89 16.10 -20.71 -14.47
C ASP A 89 15.73 -19.23 -14.71
N GLY A 90 16.72 -18.33 -14.77
CA GLY A 90 16.52 -16.92 -15.10
C GLY A 90 16.02 -16.72 -16.53
N ASN A 91 16.58 -17.44 -17.51
CA ASN A 91 16.10 -17.39 -18.89
C ASN A 91 14.67 -17.92 -19.02
N VAL A 92 14.35 -19.01 -18.31
CA VAL A 92 12.97 -19.53 -18.23
C VAL A 92 12.02 -18.47 -17.67
N ALA A 93 12.40 -17.77 -16.61
CA ALA A 93 11.57 -16.72 -16.02
C ALA A 93 11.27 -15.58 -16.99
N VAL A 94 12.27 -15.15 -17.78
CA VAL A 94 12.10 -14.11 -18.82
C VAL A 94 11.10 -14.55 -19.89
N ILE A 95 11.24 -15.77 -20.42
CA ILE A 95 10.35 -16.30 -21.47
C ILE A 95 8.92 -16.44 -20.94
N ARG A 96 8.74 -16.98 -19.73
CA ARG A 96 7.40 -17.10 -19.11
C ARG A 96 6.76 -15.73 -18.90
N LYS A 97 7.53 -14.74 -18.43
CA LYS A 97 7.06 -13.36 -18.25
C LYS A 97 6.64 -12.73 -19.58
N PHE A 98 7.39 -12.96 -20.67
CA PHE A 98 7.04 -12.48 -21.99
C PHE A 98 5.64 -12.97 -22.41
N PHE A 99 5.38 -14.28 -22.36
CA PHE A 99 4.08 -14.85 -22.72
C PHE A 99 2.94 -14.46 -21.79
N ALA A 100 3.21 -14.24 -20.50
CA ALA A 100 2.21 -13.72 -19.57
C ALA A 100 1.76 -12.27 -19.88
N THR A 101 2.57 -11.50 -20.61
CA THR A 101 2.24 -10.12 -21.02
C THR A 101 1.84 -9.99 -22.48
N LEU A 102 1.89 -11.08 -23.24
CA LEU A 102 1.58 -11.07 -24.67
C LEU A 102 0.05 -11.08 -24.87
N PRO A 103 -0.51 -10.20 -25.72
CA PRO A 103 -1.96 -10.15 -25.96
C PRO A 103 -2.53 -11.46 -26.50
N ASP A 104 -3.79 -11.75 -26.19
CA ASP A 104 -4.56 -12.87 -26.75
C ASP A 104 -4.93 -12.69 -28.22
N THR A 105 -4.69 -11.50 -28.78
CA THR A 105 -4.82 -11.23 -30.22
C THR A 105 -3.69 -11.82 -31.05
N VAL A 106 -2.56 -12.19 -30.44
CA VAL A 106 -1.46 -12.86 -31.15
C VAL A 106 -1.82 -14.33 -31.35
N ASP A 107 -1.90 -14.77 -32.60
CA ASP A 107 -2.29 -16.12 -32.97
C ASP A 107 -1.29 -17.18 -32.52
N ALA A 108 -1.73 -18.44 -32.50
CA ALA A 108 -0.95 -19.56 -31.99
C ALA A 108 0.35 -19.80 -32.76
N ALA A 109 0.36 -19.63 -34.09
CA ALA A 109 1.55 -19.87 -34.90
C ALA A 109 2.61 -18.78 -34.65
N THR A 110 2.19 -17.53 -34.53
CA THR A 110 3.07 -16.42 -34.15
C THR A 110 3.63 -16.60 -32.73
N ARG A 111 2.81 -17.07 -31.77
CA ARG A 111 3.26 -17.41 -30.41
C ARG A 111 4.31 -18.53 -30.42
N GLU A 112 4.10 -19.59 -31.19
CA GLU A 112 5.05 -20.70 -31.32
C GLU A 112 6.38 -20.24 -31.94
N TYR A 113 6.31 -19.42 -33.00
CA TYR A 113 7.50 -18.83 -33.61
C TYR A 113 8.28 -17.95 -32.63
N ALA A 114 7.58 -17.08 -31.89
CA ALA A 114 8.19 -16.24 -30.86
C ALA A 114 8.85 -17.06 -29.76
N GLU A 115 8.22 -18.16 -29.34
CA GLU A 115 8.77 -19.08 -28.34
C GLU A 115 10.09 -19.69 -28.83
N ALA A 116 10.11 -20.17 -30.07
CA ALA A 116 11.29 -20.77 -30.68
C ALA A 116 12.45 -19.77 -30.79
N GLN A 117 12.18 -18.52 -31.18
CA GLN A 117 13.19 -17.45 -31.24
C GLN A 117 13.77 -17.14 -29.86
N LEU A 118 12.90 -16.95 -28.86
CA LEU A 118 13.34 -16.69 -27.48
C LEU A 118 14.13 -17.85 -26.88
N ALA A 119 13.67 -19.09 -27.10
CA ALA A 119 14.35 -20.28 -26.61
C ALA A 119 15.73 -20.47 -27.26
N LEU A 120 15.88 -20.13 -28.55
CA LEU A 120 17.15 -20.14 -29.25
C LEU A 120 18.09 -19.04 -28.72
N ALA A 121 17.62 -17.80 -28.63
CA ALA A 121 18.39 -16.68 -28.10
C ALA A 121 18.88 -16.95 -26.66
N ALA A 122 18.02 -17.54 -25.83
CA ALA A 122 18.33 -17.92 -24.45
C ALA A 122 19.50 -18.91 -24.32
N THR A 123 19.92 -19.59 -25.39
CA THR A 123 21.09 -20.49 -25.36
C THR A 123 22.42 -19.73 -25.37
N GLY A 124 22.43 -18.49 -25.88
CA GLY A 124 23.61 -17.62 -25.95
C GLY A 124 23.54 -16.40 -25.03
N PHE A 125 22.34 -15.96 -24.65
CA PHE A 125 22.13 -14.75 -23.85
C PHE A 125 22.02 -15.02 -22.35
N ARG A 126 22.52 -14.06 -21.57
CA ARG A 126 22.20 -13.93 -20.14
C ARG A 126 20.74 -13.48 -19.95
N PRO A 127 20.14 -13.66 -18.76
CA PRO A 127 18.75 -13.26 -18.51
C PRO A 127 18.47 -11.76 -18.74
N ASP A 128 19.42 -10.88 -18.45
CA ASP A 128 19.33 -9.44 -18.71
C ASP A 128 19.30 -9.13 -20.21
N GLU A 129 20.22 -9.69 -20.98
CA GLU A 129 20.26 -9.54 -22.45
C GLU A 129 19.02 -10.15 -23.13
N LEU A 130 18.55 -11.30 -22.63
CA LEU A 130 17.32 -11.92 -23.09
C LEU A 130 16.09 -11.07 -22.79
N THR A 131 16.09 -10.32 -21.68
CA THR A 131 15.01 -9.39 -21.35
C THR A 131 14.94 -8.26 -22.38
N GLU A 132 16.08 -7.72 -22.79
CA GLU A 132 16.15 -6.70 -23.84
C GLU A 132 15.67 -7.25 -25.19
N TYR A 133 16.12 -8.44 -25.58
CA TYR A 133 15.66 -9.10 -26.80
C TYR A 133 14.15 -9.41 -26.79
N ALA A 134 13.63 -9.89 -25.65
CA ALA A 134 12.21 -10.15 -25.48
C ALA A 134 11.38 -8.86 -25.59
N GLN A 135 11.90 -7.72 -25.14
CA GLN A 135 11.24 -6.43 -25.31
C GLN A 135 11.16 -6.04 -26.78
N VAL A 136 12.27 -6.15 -27.54
CA VAL A 136 12.27 -5.88 -28.99
C VAL A 136 11.27 -6.79 -29.72
N LEU A 137 11.26 -8.09 -29.41
CA LEU A 137 10.31 -9.03 -30.01
C LEU A 137 8.86 -8.66 -29.65
N LYS A 138 8.61 -8.22 -28.41
CA LYS A 138 7.29 -7.77 -27.98
C LYS A 138 6.85 -6.52 -28.73
N ASP A 139 7.76 -5.57 -28.93
CA ASP A 139 7.48 -4.33 -29.67
C ASP A 139 7.17 -4.63 -31.15
N CYS A 140 7.84 -5.62 -31.76
CA CYS A 140 7.49 -6.09 -33.10
C CYS A 140 6.10 -6.74 -33.18
N LEU A 141 5.72 -7.53 -32.17
CA LEU A 141 4.42 -8.21 -32.10
C LEU A 141 3.28 -7.27 -31.67
N LYS A 142 3.62 -6.17 -31.01
CA LYS A 142 2.68 -5.18 -30.47
C LYS A 142 3.23 -3.76 -30.69
N PRO A 143 3.22 -3.26 -31.95
CA PRO A 143 3.80 -1.97 -32.29
C PRO A 143 3.12 -0.79 -31.58
N ASP A 144 1.84 -0.92 -31.24
CA ASP A 144 1.07 0.10 -30.52
C ASP A 144 1.37 0.14 -29.01
N GLY A 145 2.18 -0.79 -28.50
CA GLY A 145 2.57 -0.87 -27.09
C GLY A 145 1.44 -1.28 -26.13
N ASP A 146 1.74 -1.29 -24.83
CA ASP A 146 0.77 -1.65 -23.77
C ASP A 146 -0.17 -0.51 -23.36
N PHE A 147 0.01 0.68 -23.93
CA PHE A 147 -0.78 1.85 -23.61
C PHE A 147 -2.14 1.81 -24.32
N GLN A 148 -3.17 1.38 -23.60
CA GLN A 148 -4.55 1.47 -24.05
C GLN A 148 -5.33 2.43 -23.16
N PRO A 149 -5.68 3.64 -23.64
CA PRO A 149 -6.24 4.72 -22.81
C PRO A 149 -7.59 4.36 -22.16
N ASP A 150 -8.33 3.41 -22.72
CA ASP A 150 -9.69 3.05 -22.28
C ASP A 150 -9.78 1.75 -21.49
N GLN A 151 -8.65 1.19 -21.03
CA GLN A 151 -8.70 -0.08 -20.32
C GLN A 151 -9.23 0.06 -18.87
N PRO A 152 -10.26 -0.73 -18.48
CA PRO A 152 -10.73 -0.78 -17.09
C PRO A 152 -9.66 -1.32 -16.12
N GLU A 153 -8.59 -1.93 -16.63
CA GLU A 153 -7.48 -2.42 -15.82
C GLU A 153 -6.66 -1.28 -15.16
N GLN A 154 -6.46 -0.14 -15.84
CA GLN A 154 -5.81 1.03 -15.24
C GLN A 154 -6.63 1.56 -14.06
N THR A 155 -7.95 1.62 -14.23
CA THR A 155 -8.91 1.96 -13.19
C THR A 155 -8.83 0.98 -12.01
N ARG A 156 -8.65 -0.33 -12.25
CA ARG A 156 -8.52 -1.32 -11.17
C ARG A 156 -7.17 -1.27 -10.44
N LYS A 157 -6.09 -0.95 -11.16
CA LYS A 157 -4.72 -0.89 -10.60
C LYS A 157 -4.43 0.40 -9.83
N ARG A 158 -5.15 1.49 -10.11
CA ARG A 158 -4.91 2.78 -9.46
C ARG A 158 -5.15 2.71 -7.95
N GLY A 159 -4.24 3.28 -7.17
CA GLY A 159 -4.38 3.35 -5.72
C GLY A 159 -3.13 3.91 -5.08
N ILE A 160 -3.30 4.65 -3.98
CA ILE A 160 -2.21 5.13 -3.13
C ILE A 160 -2.49 4.59 -1.74
N THR A 161 -1.50 3.92 -1.16
CA THR A 161 -1.54 3.38 0.19
C THR A 161 -0.45 4.04 1.02
N LEU A 162 -0.86 4.60 2.16
CA LEU A 162 0.06 5.07 3.20
C LEU A 162 0.29 3.93 4.20
N GLY A 163 1.53 3.49 4.32
CA GLY A 163 1.95 2.47 5.27
C GLY A 163 1.89 2.95 6.72
N LYS A 164 2.01 2.00 7.65
CA LYS A 164 2.13 2.31 9.08
C LYS A 164 3.38 3.14 9.34
N GLN A 165 3.32 3.99 10.37
CA GLN A 165 4.49 4.69 10.85
C GLN A 165 5.50 3.69 11.42
N GLN A 166 6.74 3.79 10.97
CA GLN A 166 7.87 2.99 11.40
C GLN A 166 8.46 3.53 12.72
N PRO A 167 9.32 2.77 13.42
CA PRO A 167 9.90 3.20 14.70
C PRO A 167 10.68 4.52 14.65
N ASP A 168 11.26 4.84 13.49
CA ASP A 168 11.96 6.10 13.22
C ASP A 168 11.02 7.29 12.96
N GLY A 169 9.71 7.05 12.89
CA GLY A 169 8.69 8.06 12.60
C GLY A 169 8.34 8.20 11.11
N MET A 170 9.03 7.48 10.22
CA MET A 170 8.80 7.54 8.78
C MET A 170 7.65 6.62 8.36
N SER A 171 6.95 6.98 7.28
CA SER A 171 5.93 6.13 6.67
C SER A 171 6.20 5.98 5.19
N GLU A 172 5.92 4.80 4.64
CA GLU A 172 6.04 4.57 3.22
C GLU A 172 4.75 4.92 2.47
N ILE A 173 4.86 5.50 1.28
CA ILE A 173 3.75 5.71 0.35
C ILE A 173 4.01 4.84 -0.88
N ARG A 174 3.10 3.91 -1.19
CA ARG A 174 3.18 3.04 -2.37
C ARG A 174 1.90 3.10 -3.18
N GLY A 175 1.99 2.89 -4.48
CA GLY A 175 0.81 2.89 -5.34
C GLY A 175 1.09 3.03 -6.83
N HIS A 176 0.08 2.74 -7.65
CA HIS A 176 0.05 3.09 -9.06
C HIS A 176 -0.85 4.31 -9.25
N ILE A 177 -0.32 5.34 -9.90
CA ILE A 177 -1.04 6.58 -10.21
C ILE A 177 -1.47 6.58 -11.68
N THR A 178 -2.59 7.24 -11.98
CA THR A 178 -3.08 7.38 -13.35
C THR A 178 -2.20 8.36 -14.15
N PRO A 179 -2.23 8.32 -15.49
CA PRO A 179 -1.56 9.32 -16.32
C PRO A 179 -1.98 10.77 -15.98
N GLU A 180 -3.27 10.99 -15.71
CA GLU A 180 -3.79 12.30 -15.27
C GLU A 180 -3.20 12.75 -13.94
N PHE A 181 -3.16 11.87 -12.93
CA PHE A 181 -2.53 12.18 -11.65
C PHE A 181 -1.05 12.51 -11.84
N ARG A 182 -0.34 11.71 -12.65
CA ARG A 182 1.07 11.94 -12.98
C ARG A 182 1.30 13.32 -13.61
N ALA A 183 0.51 13.66 -14.63
CA ALA A 183 0.58 14.96 -15.31
C ALA A 183 0.24 16.14 -14.37
N THR A 184 -0.55 15.91 -13.33
CA THR A 184 -0.84 16.90 -12.29
C THR A 184 0.31 17.02 -11.27
N LEU A 185 0.95 15.90 -10.92
CA LEU A 185 2.00 15.81 -9.92
C LEU A 185 3.34 16.38 -10.41
N GLU A 186 3.73 16.04 -11.64
CA GLU A 186 5.00 16.43 -12.25
C GLU A 186 5.28 17.94 -12.22
N PRO A 187 4.36 18.85 -12.61
CA PRO A 187 4.61 20.28 -12.54
C PRO A 187 4.72 20.81 -11.10
N VAL A 188 3.96 20.24 -10.15
CA VAL A 188 4.07 20.61 -8.73
C VAL A 188 5.45 20.26 -8.19
N ILE A 189 5.92 19.04 -8.46
CA ILE A 189 7.26 18.59 -8.07
C ILE A 189 8.34 19.40 -8.77
N ALA A 190 8.21 19.65 -10.07
CA ALA A 190 9.19 20.43 -10.83
C ALA A 190 9.33 21.87 -10.29
N LYS A 191 8.21 22.48 -9.88
CA LYS A 191 8.19 23.85 -9.36
C LYS A 191 8.68 23.95 -7.92
N LEU A 192 8.09 23.16 -7.01
CA LEU A 192 8.35 23.25 -5.57
C LEU A 192 9.56 22.42 -5.13
N GLY A 193 9.98 21.44 -5.93
CA GLY A 193 11.16 20.60 -5.70
C GLY A 193 12.41 21.09 -6.43
N ALA A 194 12.36 22.25 -7.09
CA ALA A 194 13.56 22.88 -7.66
C ALA A 194 14.59 23.19 -6.56
N PRO A 195 15.90 23.23 -6.88
CA PRO A 195 16.93 23.58 -5.88
C PRO A 195 16.61 24.89 -5.16
N GLY A 196 16.82 24.93 -3.84
CA GLY A 196 16.56 26.08 -2.97
C GLY A 196 15.07 26.31 -2.62
N MET A 197 14.14 25.57 -3.23
CA MET A 197 12.70 25.69 -2.93
C MET A 197 12.31 24.78 -1.75
N CYS A 198 11.35 25.23 -0.94
CA CYS A 198 10.74 24.44 0.14
C CYS A 198 11.75 23.79 1.10
N ASN A 199 12.89 24.44 1.36
CA ASN A 199 13.92 23.88 2.25
C ASN A 199 13.48 23.96 3.72
N PRO A 200 13.25 22.82 4.41
CA PRO A 200 12.82 22.84 5.80
C PRO A 200 13.90 23.31 6.79
N ASP A 201 15.16 23.40 6.37
CA ASP A 201 16.26 23.90 7.21
C ASP A 201 16.43 25.42 7.11
N ASP A 202 15.66 26.08 6.24
CA ASP A 202 15.60 27.53 6.16
C ASP A 202 14.60 28.10 7.17
N ASP A 203 14.96 29.21 7.82
CA ASP A 203 14.06 29.92 8.76
C ASP A 203 12.76 30.35 8.07
N THR A 204 12.84 30.77 6.80
CA THR A 204 11.70 31.07 5.94
C THR A 204 11.87 30.36 4.60
N PRO A 205 11.31 29.15 4.45
CA PRO A 205 11.41 28.39 3.21
C PRO A 205 10.78 29.16 2.04
N VAL A 206 11.48 29.22 0.91
CA VAL A 206 10.94 29.85 -0.31
C VAL A 206 9.92 28.92 -0.95
N ILE A 207 8.66 29.38 -1.03
CA ILE A 207 7.54 28.61 -1.60
C ILE A 207 6.94 29.27 -2.85
N ASP A 208 7.16 30.57 -3.01
CA ASP A 208 6.65 31.38 -4.12
C ASP A 208 7.80 31.94 -4.96
N GLY A 209 7.55 32.20 -6.24
CA GLY A 209 8.54 32.78 -7.13
C GLY A 209 9.72 31.83 -7.43
N ARG A 210 10.92 32.39 -7.57
CA ARG A 210 12.16 31.65 -7.84
C ARG A 210 13.07 31.75 -6.63
N ALA A 211 13.66 30.64 -6.20
CA ALA A 211 14.67 30.64 -5.15
C ALA A 211 15.86 31.54 -5.52
N PRO A 212 16.37 32.34 -4.56
CA PRO A 212 17.57 33.14 -4.78
C PRO A 212 18.81 32.24 -4.92
N ALA A 213 19.87 32.75 -5.56
CA ALA A 213 21.03 31.95 -5.95
C ALA A 213 21.75 31.32 -4.75
N ASP A 214 21.86 32.05 -3.64
CA ASP A 214 22.43 31.56 -2.38
C ASP A 214 21.63 30.39 -1.79
N ALA A 215 20.29 30.40 -1.89
CA ALA A 215 19.44 29.29 -1.49
C ALA A 215 19.61 28.06 -2.37
N VAL A 216 19.84 28.26 -3.67
CA VAL A 216 20.15 27.18 -4.60
C VAL A 216 21.50 26.54 -4.27
N ASP A 217 22.53 27.37 -4.05
CA ASP A 217 23.91 26.92 -3.85
C ASP A 217 24.09 26.16 -2.52
N ARG A 218 23.35 26.53 -1.48
CA ARG A 218 23.37 25.84 -0.17
C ARG A 218 22.47 24.61 -0.08
N ASP A 219 21.65 24.34 -1.10
CA ASP A 219 20.72 23.20 -1.07
C ASP A 219 21.43 21.88 -1.37
N THR A 220 21.78 21.15 -0.31
CA THR A 220 22.46 19.85 -0.41
C THR A 220 21.51 18.66 -0.52
N ARG A 221 20.19 18.90 -0.60
CA ARG A 221 19.19 17.82 -0.61
C ARG A 221 19.17 17.09 -1.95
N THR A 222 19.04 15.77 -1.86
CA THR A 222 18.78 14.91 -3.04
C THR A 222 17.47 15.30 -3.73
N ALA A 223 17.32 14.94 -5.01
CA ALA A 223 16.07 15.16 -5.73
C ALA A 223 14.87 14.51 -5.01
N ALA A 224 15.05 13.31 -4.43
CA ALA A 224 13.98 12.65 -3.68
C ALA A 224 13.56 13.42 -2.42
N GLN A 225 14.52 13.98 -1.67
CA GLN A 225 14.22 14.82 -0.50
C GLN A 225 13.51 16.12 -0.89
N ARG A 226 13.96 16.78 -1.97
CA ARG A 226 13.28 17.97 -2.49
C ARG A 226 11.85 17.67 -2.94
N ASN A 227 11.63 16.56 -3.62
CA ASN A 227 10.29 16.11 -4.02
C ASN A 227 9.39 15.83 -2.80
N HIS A 228 9.94 15.24 -1.73
CA HIS A 228 9.21 15.05 -0.47
C HIS A 228 8.77 16.39 0.13
N ASP A 229 9.70 17.34 0.27
CA ASP A 229 9.40 18.64 0.89
C ASP A 229 8.46 19.48 0.04
N ALA A 230 8.56 19.37 -1.28
CA ALA A 230 7.64 19.97 -2.24
C ALA A 230 6.19 19.49 -2.04
N LEU A 231 5.99 18.17 -1.95
CA LEU A 231 4.65 17.60 -1.75
C LEU A 231 4.09 17.92 -0.37
N ASN A 232 4.92 17.86 0.67
CA ASN A 232 4.51 18.28 2.02
C ASN A 232 4.09 19.76 2.03
N THR A 233 4.84 20.64 1.35
CA THR A 233 4.50 22.06 1.22
C THR A 233 3.20 22.25 0.45
N ALA A 234 3.02 21.58 -0.68
CA ALA A 234 1.78 21.66 -1.47
C ALA A 234 0.54 21.24 -0.64
N LEU A 235 0.62 20.14 0.11
CA LEU A 235 -0.45 19.68 0.99
C LEU A 235 -0.71 20.66 2.14
N ARG A 236 0.34 21.25 2.73
CA ARG A 236 0.21 22.29 3.76
C ARG A 236 -0.46 23.54 3.20
N THR A 237 -0.11 23.98 2.00
CA THR A 237 -0.75 25.12 1.32
C THR A 237 -2.23 24.85 1.05
N LEU A 238 -2.57 23.63 0.64
CA LEU A 238 -3.97 23.22 0.45
C LEU A 238 -4.75 23.24 1.78
N LEU A 239 -4.19 22.72 2.87
CA LEU A 239 -4.82 22.79 4.20
C LEU A 239 -5.02 24.24 4.67
N LYS A 240 -4.02 25.11 4.46
CA LYS A 240 -4.10 26.54 4.80
C LYS A 240 -5.14 27.31 3.98
N SER A 241 -5.43 26.87 2.76
CA SER A 241 -6.40 27.55 1.90
C SER A 241 -7.83 27.59 2.46
N ALA A 242 -8.15 26.75 3.45
CA ALA A 242 -9.48 26.53 4.00
C ALA A 242 -10.56 26.11 2.97
N LYS A 243 -10.17 25.79 1.71
CA LYS A 243 -11.10 25.39 0.63
C LYS A 243 -11.53 23.94 0.70
N LEU A 244 -10.91 23.12 1.55
CA LEU A 244 -11.26 21.71 1.75
C LEU A 244 -12.58 21.50 2.53
N GLY A 245 -13.20 22.58 3.01
CA GLY A 245 -14.46 22.50 3.75
C GLY A 245 -14.30 21.82 5.11
N GLN A 246 -15.31 21.03 5.48
CA GLN A 246 -15.37 20.36 6.77
C GLN A 246 -15.35 18.84 6.62
N HIS A 247 -14.66 18.19 7.55
CA HIS A 247 -14.66 16.75 7.73
C HIS A 247 -15.29 16.40 9.09
N HIS A 248 -16.45 15.74 9.05
CA HIS A 248 -17.24 15.39 10.24
C HIS A 248 -17.49 16.58 11.20
N GLY A 249 -17.82 17.75 10.64
CA GLY A 249 -18.19 18.95 11.41
C GLY A 249 -17.01 19.79 11.91
N LEU A 250 -15.77 19.42 11.60
CA LEU A 250 -14.57 20.22 11.85
C LEU A 250 -13.95 20.68 10.52
N PRO A 251 -13.39 21.90 10.42
CA PRO A 251 -12.56 22.26 9.27
C PRO A 251 -11.46 21.23 9.05
N THR A 252 -11.18 20.89 7.79
CA THR A 252 -10.11 19.94 7.44
C THR A 252 -8.75 20.50 7.90
N SER A 253 -8.26 20.00 9.02
CA SER A 253 -7.11 20.53 9.75
C SER A 253 -6.34 19.40 10.46
N ILE A 254 -5.08 19.67 10.80
CA ILE A 254 -4.29 18.75 11.64
C ILE A 254 -4.69 19.02 13.09
N ILE A 255 -5.18 17.98 13.76
CA ILE A 255 -5.57 18.00 15.17
C ILE A 255 -4.51 17.23 15.95
N LEU A 256 -3.92 17.88 16.96
CA LEU A 256 -2.81 17.36 17.75
C LEU A 256 -3.19 17.29 19.23
N THR A 257 -2.70 16.24 19.87
CA THR A 257 -2.80 16.00 21.31
C THR A 257 -1.41 15.85 21.89
N THR A 258 -1.10 16.62 22.94
CA THR A 258 0.13 16.52 23.74
C THR A 258 -0.15 17.00 25.17
N THR A 259 0.81 16.81 26.08
CA THR A 259 0.70 17.30 27.46
C THR A 259 1.19 18.75 27.56
N LEU A 260 0.68 19.50 28.56
CA LEU A 260 1.18 20.85 28.83
C LEU A 260 2.69 20.84 29.14
N ALA A 261 3.16 19.87 29.93
CA ALA A 261 4.57 19.74 30.29
C ALA A 261 5.49 19.51 29.08
N GLU A 262 5.08 18.67 28.12
CA GLU A 262 5.85 18.47 26.88
C GLU A 262 5.89 19.74 26.02
N LEU A 263 4.76 20.45 25.93
CA LEU A 263 4.67 21.69 25.17
C LEU A 263 5.52 22.81 25.78
N GLU A 264 5.46 23.00 27.10
CA GLU A 264 6.26 23.98 27.85
C GLU A 264 7.76 23.66 27.78
N ALA A 265 8.13 22.38 27.84
CA ALA A 265 9.52 21.95 27.68
C ALA A 265 10.03 22.07 26.23
N GLY A 266 9.13 22.26 25.25
CA GLY A 266 9.48 22.20 23.82
C GLY A 266 10.04 20.83 23.40
N ALA A 267 9.76 19.78 24.17
CA ALA A 267 10.35 18.46 24.04
C ALA A 267 9.29 17.36 24.24
N GLY A 268 9.49 16.20 23.63
CA GLY A 268 8.52 15.10 23.64
C GLY A 268 7.81 14.95 22.29
N ARG A 269 6.58 14.42 22.31
CA ARG A 269 5.85 14.04 21.09
C ARG A 269 4.39 14.48 21.17
N ALA A 270 3.80 14.79 20.02
CA ALA A 270 2.36 14.93 19.89
C ALA A 270 1.77 13.79 19.06
N LEU A 271 0.53 13.43 19.34
CA LEU A 271 -0.24 12.45 18.59
C LEU A 271 -1.28 13.18 17.73
N THR A 272 -1.32 12.89 16.42
CA THR A 272 -2.38 13.40 15.55
C THR A 272 -3.67 12.61 15.77
N ALA A 273 -4.82 13.22 15.47
CA ALA A 273 -6.10 12.50 15.38
C ALA A 273 -6.11 11.37 14.31
N GLY A 274 -5.11 11.35 13.43
CA GLY A 274 -4.85 10.27 12.47
C GLY A 274 -4.00 9.12 13.03
N GLY A 275 -3.50 9.23 14.26
CA GLY A 275 -2.65 8.22 14.91
C GLY A 275 -1.14 8.37 14.65
N THR A 276 -0.70 9.47 14.02
CA THR A 276 0.72 9.74 13.74
C THR A 276 1.40 10.39 14.92
N LEU A 277 2.58 9.92 15.30
CA LEU A 277 3.42 10.60 16.28
C LEU A 277 4.32 11.63 15.59
N LEU A 278 4.33 12.85 16.09
CA LEU A 278 5.19 13.94 15.63
C LEU A 278 6.14 14.37 16.75
N PRO A 279 7.43 14.62 16.46
CA PRO A 279 8.34 15.25 17.42
C PRO A 279 7.92 16.71 17.67
N MET A 280 8.21 17.23 18.87
CA MET A 280 7.78 18.58 19.25
C MET A 280 8.32 19.68 18.30
N ARG A 281 9.52 19.50 17.72
CA ARG A 281 10.04 20.39 16.67
C ARG A 281 9.06 20.58 15.51
N ASP A 282 8.44 19.50 15.05
CA ASP A 282 7.50 19.54 13.92
C ASP A 282 6.14 20.11 14.34
N VAL A 283 5.74 19.87 15.59
CA VAL A 283 4.52 20.45 16.19
C VAL A 283 4.63 21.97 16.25
N LEU A 284 5.75 22.49 16.77
CA LEU A 284 6.02 23.92 16.83
C LEU A 284 6.08 24.53 15.43
N ARG A 285 6.74 23.87 14.48
CA ARG A 285 6.78 24.28 13.07
C ARG A 285 5.40 24.30 12.41
N LEU A 286 4.51 23.36 12.77
CA LEU A 286 3.12 23.35 12.31
C LEU A 286 2.36 24.57 12.88
N ALA A 287 2.59 24.93 14.14
CA ALA A 287 1.86 26.00 14.82
C ALA A 287 2.02 27.42 14.21
N THR A 288 3.14 27.72 13.53
CA THR A 288 3.55 29.12 13.29
C THR A 288 2.94 29.83 12.08
N PRO A 289 2.01 29.25 11.29
CA PRO A 289 1.04 30.09 10.56
C PRO A 289 -0.31 29.40 10.23
N ALA A 290 -0.81 28.49 11.07
CA ALA A 290 -1.91 27.60 10.67
C ALA A 290 -3.13 27.64 11.60
N HIS A 291 -4.31 27.40 11.01
CA HIS A 291 -5.55 27.13 11.72
C HIS A 291 -5.53 25.70 12.30
N HIS A 292 -4.71 25.50 13.34
CA HIS A 292 -4.64 24.24 14.08
C HIS A 292 -5.55 24.28 15.30
N TYR A 293 -6.23 23.17 15.57
CA TYR A 293 -6.89 22.95 16.85
C TYR A 293 -5.95 22.13 17.74
N LEU A 294 -5.39 22.78 18.75
CA LEU A 294 -4.54 22.15 19.76
C LEU A 294 -5.40 21.85 21.00
N ALA A 295 -5.50 20.57 21.37
CA ALA A 295 -6.07 20.16 22.64
C ALA A 295 -4.93 19.85 23.62
N ILE A 296 -4.83 20.65 24.70
CA ILE A 296 -3.83 20.48 25.75
C ILE A 296 -4.47 19.75 26.94
N PHE A 297 -3.77 18.74 27.45
CA PHE A 297 -4.24 17.93 28.58
C PHE A 297 -3.43 18.20 29.85
N ASP A 298 -4.13 18.32 30.97
CA ASP A 298 -3.61 18.12 32.33
C ASP A 298 -4.54 17.13 33.06
N LYS A 299 -3.99 16.00 33.50
CA LYS A 299 -4.68 14.93 34.27
C LYS A 299 -6.03 14.46 33.67
N ASP A 300 -6.10 14.34 32.34
CA ASP A 300 -7.23 13.76 31.57
C ASP A 300 -8.61 14.46 31.72
N LYS A 301 -8.67 15.70 32.23
CA LYS A 301 -9.96 16.39 32.38
C LYS A 301 -10.46 17.00 31.07
N THR A 302 -11.56 16.47 30.58
CA THR A 302 -12.28 16.95 29.39
C THR A 302 -13.11 18.21 29.72
N LEU A 303 -13.14 19.19 28.82
CA LEU A 303 -14.00 20.37 28.95
C LEU A 303 -15.48 19.97 28.95
N ALA A 304 -16.22 20.36 30.00
CA ALA A 304 -17.63 20.05 30.15
C ALA A 304 -18.46 20.84 29.13
N LEU A 305 -19.09 20.14 28.18
CA LEU A 305 -19.83 20.73 27.06
C LEU A 305 -21.15 19.99 26.84
N TYR A 306 -22.24 20.74 26.81
CA TYR A 306 -23.63 20.25 26.77
C TYR A 306 -24.40 20.96 25.67
N HIS A 307 -25.20 20.24 24.88
CA HIS A 307 -26.24 20.86 24.05
C HIS A 307 -27.38 19.89 23.71
N GLY A 308 -28.53 20.45 23.30
CA GLY A 308 -29.77 19.71 23.00
C GLY A 308 -29.93 19.19 21.57
N LYS A 309 -28.92 19.33 20.71
CA LYS A 309 -28.95 18.80 19.33
C LYS A 309 -28.45 17.35 19.33
N ARG A 310 -28.92 16.55 18.36
CA ARG A 310 -28.48 15.14 18.22
C ARG A 310 -27.00 15.00 17.83
N LEU A 311 -26.47 15.91 17.02
CA LEU A 311 -25.08 15.84 16.53
C LEU A 311 -24.13 16.56 17.47
N ALA A 312 -23.04 15.91 17.86
CA ALA A 312 -22.01 16.51 18.71
C ALA A 312 -21.46 17.81 18.12
N SER A 313 -21.16 18.77 18.98
CA SER A 313 -20.55 20.04 18.57
C SER A 313 -19.09 19.84 18.12
N PRO A 314 -18.52 20.79 17.35
CA PRO A 314 -17.10 20.79 17.01
C PRO A 314 -16.18 20.58 18.22
N GLU A 315 -16.46 21.28 19.32
CA GLU A 315 -15.69 21.24 20.56
C GLU A 315 -15.78 19.87 21.24
N GLN A 316 -16.97 19.28 21.27
CA GLN A 316 -17.16 17.91 21.76
C GLN A 316 -16.40 16.90 20.89
N ARG A 317 -16.39 17.07 19.57
CA ARG A 317 -15.63 16.19 18.68
C ARG A 317 -14.12 16.32 18.89
N LEU A 318 -13.60 17.53 19.07
CA LEU A 318 -12.19 17.76 19.40
C LEU A 318 -11.81 17.06 20.70
N ALA A 319 -12.62 17.23 21.74
CA ALA A 319 -12.44 16.53 23.01
C ALA A 319 -12.40 15.01 22.85
N LEU A 320 -13.31 14.43 22.04
CA LEU A 320 -13.35 12.99 21.78
C LEU A 320 -12.14 12.49 20.97
N LEU A 321 -11.71 13.20 19.92
CA LEU A 321 -10.50 12.83 19.16
C LEU A 321 -9.28 12.77 20.04
N ALA A 322 -9.23 13.66 21.02
CA ALA A 322 -8.09 13.85 21.88
C ALA A 322 -8.11 12.85 23.07
N ARG A 323 -9.30 12.53 23.61
CA ARG A 323 -9.52 11.50 24.66
C ARG A 323 -9.44 10.07 24.11
N ASP A 324 -10.20 9.76 23.06
CA ASP A 324 -10.42 8.39 22.58
C ASP A 324 -9.35 7.94 21.57
N ARG A 325 -8.67 8.89 20.90
CA ARG A 325 -7.54 8.66 19.96
C ARG A 325 -7.81 7.73 18.77
N GLY A 326 -9.05 7.27 18.59
CA GLY A 326 -9.45 6.32 17.56
C GLY A 326 -10.75 5.63 17.91
N CYS A 327 -11.09 4.57 17.18
CA CYS A 327 -12.25 3.75 17.51
C CYS A 327 -12.04 3.11 18.89
N THR A 328 -13.01 3.27 19.79
CA THR A 328 -12.93 2.74 21.16
C THR A 328 -13.26 1.26 21.29
N ARG A 329 -13.65 0.59 20.20
CA ARG A 329 -13.90 -0.86 20.24
C ARG A 329 -12.58 -1.60 20.51
N PRO A 330 -12.54 -2.52 21.48
CA PRO A 330 -11.37 -3.34 21.74
C PRO A 330 -10.82 -4.01 20.47
N GLY A 331 -9.53 -3.83 20.22
CA GLY A 331 -8.83 -4.40 19.06
C GLY A 331 -9.02 -3.66 17.73
N CYS A 332 -9.83 -2.60 17.67
CA CYS A 332 -9.96 -1.78 16.47
C CYS A 332 -8.83 -0.74 16.41
N THR A 333 -8.14 -0.65 15.27
CA THR A 333 -7.03 0.29 15.07
C THR A 333 -7.40 1.45 14.13
N VAL A 334 -8.69 1.66 13.90
CA VAL A 334 -9.15 2.74 13.01
C VAL A 334 -8.91 4.09 13.69
N PRO A 335 -8.17 5.02 13.05
CA PRO A 335 -7.82 6.29 13.66
C PRO A 335 -9.00 7.27 13.68
N GLY A 336 -8.91 8.29 14.54
CA GLY A 336 -9.99 9.22 14.85
C GLY A 336 -10.62 9.91 13.63
N TYR A 337 -9.85 10.22 12.59
CA TYR A 337 -10.40 10.78 11.36
C TYR A 337 -11.48 9.90 10.72
N TRP A 338 -11.35 8.58 10.80
CA TRP A 338 -12.30 7.62 10.22
C TRP A 338 -13.37 7.15 11.22
N THR A 339 -13.62 7.95 12.26
CA THR A 339 -14.60 7.65 13.30
C THR A 339 -15.72 8.68 13.39
N GLN A 340 -16.87 8.19 13.83
CA GLN A 340 -18.07 8.95 14.12
C GLN A 340 -18.23 9.09 15.63
N VAL A 341 -18.93 10.14 16.05
CA VAL A 341 -19.34 10.28 17.45
C VAL A 341 -20.53 9.38 17.70
N HIS A 342 -20.39 8.50 18.69
CA HIS A 342 -21.35 7.48 19.10
C HIS A 342 -21.88 7.79 20.49
N HIS A 343 -23.20 7.77 20.69
CA HIS A 343 -23.84 7.87 22.00
C HIS A 343 -23.80 6.51 22.69
N LEU A 344 -23.22 6.44 23.90
CA LEU A 344 -23.11 5.19 24.67
C LEU A 344 -24.48 4.57 24.93
N GLU A 345 -25.40 5.39 25.43
CA GLU A 345 -26.83 5.10 25.50
C GLU A 345 -27.51 5.95 24.43
N GLY A 346 -28.03 5.29 23.38
CA GLY A 346 -28.49 5.94 22.14
C GLY A 346 -29.33 7.20 22.37
N TRP A 347 -29.15 8.21 21.53
CA TRP A 347 -29.69 9.56 21.75
C TRP A 347 -31.19 9.61 22.08
N ILE A 348 -32.00 8.71 21.51
CA ILE A 348 -33.46 8.66 21.77
C ILE A 348 -33.76 8.49 23.27
N ALA A 349 -32.94 7.73 24.00
CA ALA A 349 -33.15 7.45 25.41
C ALA A 349 -32.85 8.67 26.31
N LYS A 350 -31.82 9.46 25.96
CA LYS A 350 -31.36 10.58 26.79
C LYS A 350 -31.81 11.95 26.31
N ARG A 351 -32.09 12.08 25.00
CA ARG A 351 -32.40 13.33 24.27
C ARG A 351 -31.44 14.48 24.51
N ARG A 352 -30.20 14.16 24.89
CA ARG A 352 -29.11 15.11 25.12
C ARG A 352 -27.81 14.56 24.52
N THR A 353 -26.89 15.47 24.25
CA THR A 353 -25.56 15.13 23.72
C THR A 353 -24.53 15.70 24.68
N HIS A 354 -24.11 14.85 25.62
CA HIS A 354 -23.20 15.18 26.72
C HIS A 354 -21.86 14.48 26.51
N ILE A 355 -20.74 15.18 26.64
CA ILE A 355 -19.40 14.65 26.32
C ILE A 355 -19.04 13.31 27.00
N ASP A 356 -19.41 13.12 28.27
CA ASP A 356 -19.21 11.87 29.02
C ASP A 356 -20.07 10.68 28.52
N GLU A 357 -21.16 10.96 27.81
CA GLU A 357 -22.07 9.98 27.22
C GLU A 357 -21.72 9.65 25.76
N LEU A 358 -20.60 10.19 25.25
CA LEU A 358 -20.16 10.03 23.86
C LEU A 358 -18.84 9.30 23.78
N THR A 359 -18.60 8.60 22.67
CA THR A 359 -17.35 7.91 22.36
C THR A 359 -17.09 7.93 20.86
N LEU A 360 -15.88 7.62 20.42
CA LEU A 360 -15.58 7.39 18.99
C LEU A 360 -15.78 5.93 18.57
N ALA A 361 -16.44 5.75 17.42
CA ALA A 361 -16.61 4.46 16.76
C ALA A 361 -16.45 4.59 15.23
N CYS A 362 -15.74 3.66 14.58
CA CYS A 362 -15.68 3.62 13.11
C CYS A 362 -17.04 3.19 12.53
N ALA A 363 -17.30 3.46 11.25
CA ALA A 363 -18.62 3.19 10.67
C ALA A 363 -19.07 1.70 10.79
N PRO A 364 -18.21 0.68 10.55
CA PRO A 364 -18.57 -0.71 10.81
C PRO A 364 -18.92 -0.99 12.28
N ASP A 365 -18.12 -0.46 13.21
CA ASP A 365 -18.28 -0.73 14.64
C ASP A 365 -19.50 -0.01 15.23
N ASN A 366 -19.75 1.23 14.81
CA ASN A 366 -20.94 1.99 15.18
C ASN A 366 -22.22 1.21 14.79
N ARG A 367 -22.26 0.67 13.56
CA ARG A 367 -23.38 -0.15 13.10
C ARG A 367 -23.57 -1.44 13.88
N MET A 368 -22.56 -1.96 14.59
CA MET A 368 -22.74 -3.15 15.43
C MET A 368 -23.70 -2.93 16.59
N VAL A 369 -23.79 -1.70 17.11
CA VAL A 369 -24.74 -1.36 18.18
C VAL A 369 -26.18 -1.50 17.67
N GLU A 370 -26.47 -0.97 16.49
CA GLU A 370 -27.82 -1.03 15.90
C GLU A 370 -28.15 -2.42 15.32
N LEU A 371 -27.24 -2.98 14.51
CA LEU A 371 -27.47 -4.18 13.71
C LEU A 371 -27.16 -5.49 14.44
N ARG A 372 -26.25 -5.45 15.43
CA ARG A 372 -25.77 -6.64 16.14
C ARG A 372 -25.98 -6.58 17.65
N LYS A 373 -26.76 -5.60 18.12
CA LYS A 373 -27.20 -5.44 19.53
C LYS A 373 -26.04 -5.40 20.55
N TYR A 374 -24.88 -4.90 20.13
CA TYR A 374 -23.81 -4.56 21.07
C TYR A 374 -24.26 -3.43 22.00
N ILE A 375 -23.84 -3.45 23.26
CA ILE A 375 -24.12 -2.40 24.23
C ILE A 375 -22.80 -1.71 24.61
N THR A 376 -22.80 -0.39 24.56
CA THR A 376 -21.66 0.43 24.96
C THR A 376 -21.92 1.13 26.29
N ARG A 377 -20.97 1.11 27.22
CA ARG A 377 -21.09 1.83 28.50
C ARG A 377 -19.76 2.46 28.93
N ARG A 378 -19.83 3.51 29.74
CA ARG A 378 -18.65 4.11 30.39
C ARG A 378 -18.37 3.36 31.68
N ASN A 379 -17.14 2.94 31.91
CA ASN A 379 -16.74 2.33 33.18
C ASN A 379 -16.24 3.36 34.20
N ALA A 380 -15.96 2.91 35.43
CA ALA A 380 -15.51 3.77 36.53
C ALA A 380 -14.18 4.49 36.25
N HIS A 381 -13.38 4.00 35.30
CA HIS A 381 -12.13 4.61 34.87
C HIS A 381 -12.30 5.57 33.68
N GLY A 382 -13.53 5.82 33.22
CA GLY A 382 -13.79 6.70 32.10
C GLY A 382 -13.54 6.06 30.72
N HIS A 383 -13.35 4.74 30.64
CA HIS A 383 -13.17 4.03 29.37
C HIS A 383 -14.49 3.48 28.84
N THR A 384 -14.60 3.37 27.51
CA THR A 384 -15.76 2.77 26.85
C THR A 384 -15.62 1.26 26.81
N GLU A 385 -16.59 0.56 27.38
CA GLU A 385 -16.74 -0.89 27.27
C GLU A 385 -17.74 -1.25 26.18
N TRP A 386 -17.42 -2.30 25.42
CA TRP A 386 -18.26 -2.85 24.35
C TRP A 386 -18.68 -4.27 24.75
N HIS A 387 -19.96 -4.45 25.04
CA HIS A 387 -20.53 -5.73 25.44
C HIS A 387 -21.22 -6.38 24.23
N PRO A 388 -20.87 -7.63 23.88
CA PRO A 388 -21.57 -8.37 22.84
C PRO A 388 -23.02 -8.66 23.27
N PRO A 389 -23.93 -8.96 22.32
CA PRO A 389 -25.25 -9.45 22.65
C PRO A 389 -25.16 -10.74 23.50
N ALA A 390 -26.10 -10.88 24.43
CA ALA A 390 -26.22 -12.06 25.29
C ALA A 390 -26.57 -13.33 24.50
#